data_AF-A0A7T5EI74-F1
#
_entry.id   AF-A0A7T5EI74-F1
#
_cell.length_a   1.000
_cell.length_b   1.000
_cell.length_c   1.000
_cell.angle_alpha   90.00
_cell.angle_beta   90.00
_cell.angle_gamma   90.00
#
_symmetry.space_group_name_H-M   'P 1'
#
loop_
_entity.id
_entity.type
_entity.pdbx_description
1 polymer ?
#
loop_
_entity_poly.entity_id
_entity_poly.type
_entity_poly.pdbx_seq_one_letter_code
_entity_poly.pdbx_strand_id
1 'polypeptide(L)'
;MKATIGTKLMAGFLSISILLMVSSGITFYYMKNIQSSYSDLLERVSVILSNTQEVKFHSAQQISYLRGYLLNRDQELLEKLQASNQEVSQLISNTIPLIQVEEVHGGMTQLQGLNGIFKESADKVIRLAKEDLPAAVTLAEAEAIPFGIEMSAQAIQIAALEHQIVEKASRENANNVETLIRTMMLASVTAVILAVWIGMTISRKISKQIQIVSQALGQVAKGDLSVEEITQKSKDEIGDLVTSHNRAFCINLSP
;
A
#
# COMPACT_ATOMS: atom_id res chain seq x y z
N MET A 1 -17.70 -43.99 -2.56
CA MET A 1 -18.49 -43.46 -3.70
C MET A 1 -17.72 -43.69 -5.00
N LYS A 2 -18.40 -44.16 -6.07
CA LYS A 2 -17.80 -44.21 -7.42
C LYS A 2 -17.62 -42.78 -7.92
N ALA A 3 -16.43 -42.41 -8.42
CA ALA A 3 -16.20 -41.08 -8.97
C ALA A 3 -16.76 -41.00 -10.39
N THR A 4 -17.90 -40.32 -10.55
CA THR A 4 -18.57 -40.12 -11.84
C THR A 4 -17.78 -39.21 -12.78
N ILE A 5 -18.07 -39.24 -14.09
CA ILE A 5 -17.55 -38.29 -15.09
C ILE A 5 -17.88 -36.86 -14.64
N GLY A 6 -19.11 -36.63 -14.19
CA GLY A 6 -19.53 -35.36 -13.61
C GLY A 6 -18.64 -34.92 -12.45
N THR A 7 -18.34 -35.83 -11.51
CA THR A 7 -17.43 -35.55 -10.38
C THR A 7 -16.00 -35.24 -10.86
N LYS A 8 -15.50 -35.91 -11.91
CA LYS A 8 -14.16 -35.65 -12.47
C LYS A 8 -14.06 -34.29 -13.17
N LEU A 9 -15.10 -33.91 -13.91
CA LEU A 9 -15.20 -32.58 -14.53
C LEU A 9 -15.32 -31.50 -13.46
N MET A 10 -16.19 -31.70 -12.47
CA MET A 10 -16.41 -30.77 -11.37
C MET A 10 -15.15 -30.59 -10.53
N ALA A 11 -14.39 -31.66 -10.27
CA ALA A 11 -13.08 -31.58 -9.63
C ALA A 11 -12.11 -30.72 -10.45
N GLY A 12 -12.05 -30.89 -11.77
CA GLY A 12 -11.25 -30.06 -12.68
C GLY A 12 -11.60 -28.58 -12.60
N PHE A 13 -12.88 -28.24 -12.73
CA PHE A 13 -13.37 -26.87 -12.60
C PHE A 13 -13.08 -26.28 -11.22
N LEU A 14 -13.33 -27.04 -10.14
CA LEU A 14 -13.02 -26.61 -8.77
C LEU A 14 -11.53 -26.34 -8.59
N SER A 15 -10.65 -27.18 -9.13
CA SER A 15 -9.20 -26.93 -9.04
C SER A 15 -8.79 -25.64 -9.75
N ILE A 16 -9.37 -25.32 -10.92
CA ILE A 16 -9.11 -24.05 -11.61
C ILE A 16 -9.66 -22.86 -10.79
N SER A 17 -10.87 -22.98 -10.25
CA SER A 17 -11.47 -21.95 -9.39
C SER A 17 -10.64 -21.68 -8.13
N ILE A 18 -10.08 -22.72 -7.51
CA ILE A 18 -9.18 -22.58 -6.35
C ILE A 18 -7.89 -21.87 -6.75
N LEU A 19 -7.29 -22.22 -7.89
CA LEU A 19 -6.09 -21.53 -8.39
C LEU A 19 -6.35 -20.03 -8.61
N LEU A 20 -7.50 -19.67 -9.21
CA LEU A 20 -7.91 -18.29 -9.40
C LEU A 20 -8.18 -17.56 -8.07
N MET A 21 -8.80 -18.25 -7.10
CA MET A 21 -9.06 -17.69 -5.78
C MET A 21 -7.76 -17.39 -5.03
N VAL A 22 -6.80 -18.32 -5.06
CA VAL A 22 -5.48 -18.14 -4.43
C VAL A 22 -4.71 -17.01 -5.10
N SER A 23 -4.65 -16.97 -6.43
CA SER A 23 -3.94 -15.88 -7.13
C SER A 23 -4.56 -14.53 -6.85
N SER A 24 -5.89 -14.43 -6.86
CA SER A 24 -6.61 -13.18 -6.56
C SER A 24 -6.42 -12.77 -5.10
N GLY A 25 -6.48 -13.71 -4.16
CA GLY A 25 -6.27 -13.44 -2.74
C GLY A 25 -4.87 -12.90 -2.43
N ILE A 26 -3.84 -13.49 -3.06
CA ILE A 26 -2.46 -12.98 -2.97
C ILE A 26 -2.39 -11.55 -3.52
N THR A 27 -3.00 -11.29 -4.68
CA THR A 27 -3.04 -9.95 -5.29
C THR A 27 -3.71 -8.92 -4.36
N PHE A 28 -4.87 -9.25 -3.81
CA PHE A 28 -5.59 -8.37 -2.88
C PHE A 28 -4.79 -8.11 -1.60
N TYR A 29 -4.14 -9.13 -1.03
CA TYR A 29 -3.30 -8.99 0.16
C TYR A 29 -2.14 -8.01 -0.07
N TYR A 30 -1.38 -8.20 -1.15
CA TYR A 30 -0.25 -7.31 -1.46
C TYR A 30 -0.69 -5.88 -1.83
N MET A 31 -1.80 -5.74 -2.55
CA MET A 31 -2.37 -4.42 -2.86
C MET A 31 -2.73 -3.65 -1.59
N LYS A 32 -3.34 -4.32 -0.62
CA LYS A 32 -3.75 -3.70 0.65
C LYS A 32 -2.55 -3.23 1.48
N ASN A 33 -1.48 -4.02 1.54
CA ASN A 33 -0.26 -3.65 2.27
C ASN A 33 0.43 -2.41 1.69
N ILE A 34 0.47 -2.28 0.35
CA ILE A 34 1.02 -1.08 -0.31
C ILE A 34 0.16 0.15 0.01
N GLN A 35 -1.16 0.02 -0.13
CA GLN A 35 -2.05 1.15 0.01
C GLN A 35 -2.05 1.73 1.43
N SER A 36 -2.09 0.89 2.48
CA SER A 36 -2.18 1.42 3.84
C SER A 36 -0.88 2.04 4.34
N SER A 37 0.27 1.40 4.06
CA SER A 37 1.56 1.88 4.58
C SER A 37 2.03 3.16 3.87
N TYR A 38 1.78 3.28 2.57
CA TYR A 38 2.20 4.46 1.82
C TYR A 38 1.25 5.64 2.04
N SER A 39 -0.06 5.39 2.15
CA SER A 39 -1.05 6.45 2.42
C SER A 39 -0.87 7.07 3.81
N ASP A 40 -0.64 6.26 4.85
CA ASP A 40 -0.42 6.77 6.21
C ASP A 40 0.85 7.63 6.29
N LEU A 41 1.93 7.19 5.64
CA LEU A 41 3.17 7.97 5.56
C LEU A 41 2.94 9.31 4.85
N LEU A 42 2.28 9.31 3.69
CA LEU A 42 2.04 10.54 2.94
C LEU A 42 1.14 11.52 3.70
N GLU A 43 0.08 11.03 4.33
CA GLU A 43 -0.84 11.87 5.11
C GLU A 43 -0.10 12.52 6.29
N ARG A 44 0.65 11.74 7.06
CA ARG A 44 1.42 12.25 8.20
C ARG A 44 2.49 13.25 7.78
N VAL A 45 3.31 12.90 6.78
CA VAL A 45 4.37 13.82 6.30
C VAL A 45 3.78 15.10 5.71
N SER A 46 2.63 15.01 5.01
CA SER A 46 1.95 16.21 4.50
C SER A 46 1.53 17.16 5.63
N VAL A 47 1.02 16.64 6.74
CA VAL A 47 0.65 17.45 7.91
C VAL A 47 1.91 18.05 8.56
N ILE A 48 2.98 17.27 8.74
CA ILE A 48 4.24 17.77 9.29
C ILE A 48 4.82 18.89 8.43
N LEU A 49 4.85 18.71 7.11
CA LEU A 49 5.36 19.69 6.16
C LEU A 49 4.52 20.98 6.18
N SER A 50 3.19 20.86 6.18
CA SER A 50 2.27 21.99 6.28
C SER A 50 2.51 22.78 7.57
N ASN A 51 2.54 22.10 8.72
CA ASN A 51 2.77 22.75 10.00
C ASN A 51 4.16 23.41 10.08
N THR A 52 5.18 22.77 9.48
CA THR A 52 6.54 23.33 9.42
C THR A 52 6.59 24.60 8.57
N GLN A 53 5.83 24.66 7.47
CA GLN A 53 5.70 25.87 6.65
C GLN A 53 4.99 27.00 7.39
N GLU A 54 3.92 26.69 8.14
CA GLU A 54 3.23 27.65 9.00
C GLU A 54 4.13 28.15 10.14
N VAL A 55 4.93 27.28 10.75
CA VAL A 55 5.94 27.69 11.75
C VAL A 55 6.93 28.67 11.13
N LYS A 56 7.47 28.39 9.93
CA LYS A 56 8.36 29.31 9.22
C LYS A 56 7.67 30.66 8.95
N PHE A 57 6.42 30.63 8.49
CA PHE A 57 5.64 31.83 8.21
C PHE A 57 5.44 32.68 9.47
N HIS A 58 4.98 32.08 10.56
CA HIS A 58 4.77 32.76 11.83
C HIS A 58 6.09 33.22 12.47
N SER A 59 7.20 32.50 12.28
CA SER A 59 8.53 32.95 12.73
C SER A 59 8.94 34.27 12.04
N ALA A 60 8.71 34.37 10.73
CA ALA A 60 8.96 35.60 9.99
C ALA A 60 8.01 36.73 10.41
N GLN A 61 6.74 36.41 10.69
CA GLN A 61 5.77 37.37 11.20
C GLN A 61 6.15 37.90 12.58
N GLN A 62 6.64 37.06 13.50
CA GLN A 62 7.13 37.49 14.80
C GLN A 62 8.22 38.56 14.67
N ILE A 63 9.20 38.36 13.78
CA ILE A 63 10.23 39.37 13.49
C ILE A 63 9.61 40.66 12.96
N SER A 64 8.69 40.54 12.00
CA SER A 64 8.02 41.68 11.37
C SER A 64 7.21 42.50 12.37
N TYR A 65 6.42 41.84 13.21
CA TYR A 65 5.61 42.50 14.24
C TYR A 65 6.47 43.16 15.32
N LEU A 66 7.56 42.51 15.75
CA LEU A 66 8.50 43.12 16.70
C LEU A 66 9.13 44.39 16.12
N ARG A 67 9.62 44.33 14.87
CA ARG A 67 10.19 45.50 14.18
C ARG A 67 9.16 46.60 13.99
N GLY A 68 7.95 46.26 13.56
CA GLY A 68 6.85 47.21 13.38
C GLY A 68 6.46 47.88 14.70
N TYR A 69 6.42 47.13 15.81
CA TYR A 69 6.19 47.69 17.13
C TYR A 69 7.29 48.67 17.54
N LEU A 70 8.57 48.32 17.32
CA LEU A 70 9.68 49.21 17.62
C LEU A 70 9.65 50.50 16.78
N LEU A 71 9.07 50.46 15.58
CA LEU A 71 8.93 51.63 14.72
C LEU A 71 7.75 52.54 15.12
N ASN A 72 6.57 51.94 15.34
CA ASN A 72 5.31 52.68 15.43
C ASN A 72 4.68 52.69 16.83
N ARG A 73 5.17 51.84 17.76
CA ARG A 73 4.61 51.59 19.10
C ARG A 73 3.13 51.18 19.10
N ASP A 74 2.69 50.54 18.03
CA ASP A 74 1.32 50.07 17.86
C ASP A 74 1.05 48.82 18.72
N GLN A 75 0.07 48.92 19.61
CA GLN A 75 -0.34 47.84 20.51
C GLN A 75 -0.89 46.63 19.74
N GLU A 76 -1.54 46.84 18.59
CA GLU A 76 -2.06 45.74 17.76
C GLU A 76 -0.93 44.82 17.28
N LEU A 77 0.27 45.38 17.02
CA LEU A 77 1.43 44.60 16.63
C LEU A 77 1.97 43.73 17.76
N LEU A 78 1.85 44.16 19.02
CA LEU A 78 2.19 43.32 20.17
C LEU A 78 1.24 42.13 20.31
N GLU A 79 -0.07 42.36 20.12
CA GLU A 79 -1.07 41.31 20.17
C GLU A 79 -0.82 40.27 19.06
N LYS A 80 -0.54 40.74 17.84
CA LYS A 80 -0.17 39.86 16.71
C LYS A 80 1.13 39.10 16.95
N LEU A 81 2.13 39.71 17.57
CA LEU A 81 3.38 39.05 17.98
C LEU A 81 3.11 37.90 18.97
N GLN A 82 2.29 38.17 19.99
CA GLN A 82 1.93 37.17 21.00
C GLN A 82 1.12 36.02 20.39
N ALA A 83 0.13 36.33 19.55
CA ALA A 83 -0.66 35.34 18.84
C ALA A 83 0.24 34.48 17.94
N SER A 84 1.15 35.09 17.17
CA SER A 84 2.08 34.35 16.31
C SER A 84 3.00 33.42 17.11
N ASN A 85 3.41 33.79 18.32
CA ASN A 85 4.18 32.92 19.21
C ASN A 85 3.38 31.73 19.77
N GLN A 86 2.09 31.95 20.05
CA GLN A 86 1.18 30.88 20.46
C GLN A 86 0.92 29.92 19.31
N GLU A 87 0.67 30.42 18.09
CA GLU A 87 0.49 29.60 16.89
C GLU A 87 1.70 28.71 16.63
N VAL A 88 2.92 29.26 16.67
CA VAL A 88 4.15 28.46 16.55
C VAL A 88 4.20 27.36 17.62
N SER A 89 3.90 27.69 18.87
CA SER A 89 3.92 26.71 19.97
C SER A 89 2.91 25.59 19.76
N GLN A 90 1.69 25.94 19.30
CA GLN A 90 0.62 24.99 19.07
C GLN A 90 0.91 24.08 17.86
N LEU A 91 1.39 24.66 16.76
CA LEU A 91 1.81 23.91 15.58
C LEU A 91 2.90 22.90 15.93
N ILE A 92 3.92 23.32 16.68
CA ILE A 92 4.99 22.43 17.15
C ILE A 92 4.42 21.31 18.03
N SER A 93 3.60 21.65 19.03
CA SER A 93 3.01 20.67 19.95
C SER A 93 2.10 19.66 19.25
N ASN A 94 1.39 20.07 18.20
CA ASN A 94 0.53 19.20 17.40
C ASN A 94 1.34 18.32 16.44
N THR A 95 2.53 18.77 16.05
CA THR A 95 3.37 18.07 15.08
C THR A 95 4.22 16.99 15.74
N ILE A 96 4.77 17.22 16.94
CA ILE A 96 5.64 16.27 17.65
C ILE A 96 5.06 14.84 17.73
N PRO A 97 3.77 14.63 18.09
CA PRO A 97 3.20 13.28 18.17
C PRO A 97 3.11 12.54 16.82
N LEU A 98 3.17 13.27 15.70
CA LEU A 98 3.10 12.70 14.36
C LEU A 98 4.46 12.21 13.87
N ILE A 99 5.56 12.64 14.49
CA ILE A 99 6.92 12.37 14.02
C ILE A 99 7.36 10.95 14.41
N GLN A 100 7.89 10.20 13.44
CA GLN A 100 8.50 8.88 13.68
C GLN A 100 10.00 8.85 13.43
N VAL A 101 10.57 9.92 12.90
CA VAL A 101 12.00 10.02 12.57
C VAL A 101 12.69 10.86 13.64
N GLU A 102 13.68 10.27 14.31
CA GLU A 102 14.39 10.89 15.43
C GLU A 102 15.00 12.25 15.07
N GLU A 103 15.59 12.36 13.87
CA GLU A 103 16.19 13.62 13.40
C GLU A 103 15.17 14.75 13.27
N VAL A 104 13.98 14.45 12.74
CA VAL A 104 12.89 15.43 12.64
C VAL A 104 12.33 15.78 14.03
N HIS A 105 12.25 14.79 14.93
CA HIS A 105 11.79 15.00 16.30
C HIS A 105 12.74 15.92 17.08
N GLY A 106 14.05 15.69 16.95
CA GLY A 106 15.09 16.56 17.51
C GLY A 106 15.00 17.97 16.94
N GLY A 107 14.86 18.11 15.62
CA GLY A 107 14.70 19.42 14.97
C GLY A 107 13.47 20.18 15.43
N MET A 108 12.34 19.49 15.61
CA MET A 108 11.09 20.09 16.10
C MET A 108 11.17 20.52 17.57
N THR A 109 11.89 19.74 18.39
CA THR A 109 12.17 20.09 19.79
C THR A 109 13.09 21.31 19.89
N GLN A 110 14.09 21.42 19.00
CA GLN A 110 14.93 22.60 18.90
C GLN A 110 14.11 23.85 18.52
N LEU A 111 13.18 23.73 17.55
CA LEU A 111 12.24 24.81 17.22
C LEU A 111 11.42 25.26 18.44
N GLN A 112 10.96 24.31 19.26
CA GLN A 112 10.22 24.62 20.49
C GLN A 112 11.05 25.49 21.44
N GLY A 113 12.31 25.09 21.66
CA GLY A 113 13.26 25.83 22.48
C GLY A 113 13.53 27.23 21.94
N LEU A 114 13.82 27.34 20.63
CA LEU A 114 14.06 28.62 19.97
C LEU A 114 12.86 29.57 20.06
N ASN A 115 11.63 29.07 19.90
CA ASN A 115 10.42 29.89 20.05
C ASN A 115 10.25 30.43 21.49
N GLY A 116 10.66 29.64 22.50
CA GLY A 116 10.68 30.07 23.89
C GLY A 116 11.72 31.16 24.15
N ILE A 117 12.94 30.99 23.63
CA ILE A 117 14.03 31.97 23.75
C ILE A 117 13.68 33.26 23.02
N PHE A 118 13.11 33.16 21.81
CA PHE A 118 12.62 34.31 21.06
C PHE A 118 11.59 35.10 21.86
N LYS A 119 10.61 34.41 22.46
CA LYS A 119 9.58 35.04 23.29
C LYS A 119 10.19 35.82 24.46
N GLU A 120 11.08 35.19 25.21
CA GLU A 120 11.72 35.82 26.38
C GLU A 120 12.53 37.06 25.95
N SER A 121 13.26 36.96 24.84
CA SER A 121 14.09 38.03 24.29
C SER A 121 13.22 39.18 23.75
N ALA A 122 12.14 38.87 23.04
CA ALA A 122 11.16 39.85 22.59
C ALA A 122 10.50 40.57 23.77
N ASP A 123 10.14 39.86 24.84
CA ASP A 123 9.57 40.47 26.05
C ASP A 123 10.55 41.43 26.74
N LYS A 124 11.86 41.12 26.76
CA LYS A 124 12.92 42.03 27.24
C LYS A 124 13.00 43.29 26.39
N VAL A 125 13.00 43.14 25.07
CA VAL A 125 13.01 44.24 24.10
C VAL A 125 11.78 45.13 24.28
N ILE A 126 10.59 44.56 24.41
CA ILE A 126 9.33 45.31 24.58
C ILE A 126 9.34 46.11 25.88
N ARG A 127 9.87 45.55 26.97
CA ARG A 127 10.02 46.30 28.24
C ARG A 127 10.99 47.47 28.07
N LEU A 128 12.16 47.24 27.51
CA LEU A 128 13.18 48.28 27.29
C LEU A 128 12.67 49.39 26.36
N ALA A 129 11.88 49.05 25.34
CA ALA A 129 11.34 50.02 24.39
C ALA A 129 10.44 51.09 25.02
N LYS A 130 9.89 50.84 26.21
CA LYS A 130 9.12 51.82 26.98
C LYS A 130 10.00 52.91 27.60
N GLU A 131 11.26 52.59 27.89
CA GLU A 131 12.21 53.45 28.57
C GLU A 131 13.23 54.06 27.59
N ASP A 132 13.85 53.22 26.77
CA ASP A 132 14.91 53.60 25.83
C ASP A 132 14.72 52.85 24.50
N LEU A 133 14.19 53.55 23.50
CA LEU A 133 13.90 52.97 22.19
C LEU A 133 15.17 52.64 21.39
N PRO A 134 16.17 53.53 21.26
CA PRO A 134 17.44 53.19 20.65
C PRO A 134 18.09 51.93 21.23
N ALA A 135 18.15 51.81 22.56
CA ALA A 135 18.71 50.63 23.21
C ALA A 135 17.87 49.36 22.94
N ALA A 136 16.54 49.47 22.92
CA ALA A 136 15.66 48.35 22.59
C ALA A 136 15.84 47.84 21.15
N VAL A 137 16.06 48.74 20.18
CA VAL A 137 16.34 48.36 18.79
C VAL A 137 17.68 47.61 18.71
N THR A 138 18.72 48.10 19.38
CA THR A 138 20.01 47.39 19.43
C THR A 138 19.88 46.01 20.08
N LEU A 139 19.13 45.92 21.19
CA LEU A 139 18.87 44.65 21.86
C LEU A 139 18.08 43.68 20.97
N ALA A 140 17.10 44.17 20.21
CA ALA A 140 16.30 43.34 19.31
C ALA A 140 17.15 42.70 18.21
N GLU A 141 18.02 43.46 17.56
CA GLU A 141 18.92 42.96 16.52
C GLU A 141 19.99 42.02 17.08
N ALA A 142 20.39 42.19 18.34
CA ALA A 142 21.39 41.33 19.00
C ALA A 142 20.82 40.03 19.57
N GLU A 143 19.63 40.08 20.19
CA GLU A 143 19.12 39.00 21.04
C GLU A 143 17.77 38.43 20.63
N ALA A 144 16.90 39.14 19.90
CA ALA A 144 15.57 38.61 19.55
C ALA A 144 15.49 38.14 18.10
N ILE A 145 15.87 39.01 17.16
CA ILE A 145 15.76 38.77 15.72
C ILE A 145 16.56 37.54 15.25
N PRO A 146 17.81 37.29 15.74
CA PRO A 146 18.57 36.12 15.34
C PRO A 146 17.84 34.79 15.60
N PHE A 147 17.12 34.66 16.71
CA PHE A 147 16.39 33.42 17.02
C PHE A 147 15.21 33.20 16.08
N GLY A 148 14.49 34.26 15.66
CA GLY A 148 13.43 34.13 14.66
C GLY A 148 13.96 33.70 13.28
N ILE A 149 15.17 34.17 12.92
CA ILE A 149 15.87 33.76 11.69
C ILE A 149 16.29 32.29 11.80
N GLU A 150 16.85 31.89 12.95
CA GLU A 150 17.24 30.51 13.22
C GLU A 150 16.04 29.57 13.18
N MET A 151 14.89 29.96 13.75
CA MET A 151 13.64 29.21 13.64
C MET A 151 13.22 29.01 12.18
N SER A 152 13.28 30.07 11.37
CA SER A 152 12.95 29.98 9.94
C SER A 152 13.90 29.05 9.18
N ALA A 153 15.19 29.08 9.50
CA ALA A 153 16.20 28.20 8.92
C ALA A 153 16.00 26.74 9.35
N GLN A 154 15.71 26.50 10.62
CA GLN A 154 15.44 25.17 11.16
C GLN A 154 14.18 24.55 10.56
N ALA A 155 13.12 25.34 10.38
CA ALA A 155 11.92 24.90 9.68
C ALA A 155 12.21 24.51 8.21
N ILE A 156 13.11 25.22 7.52
CA ILE A 156 13.54 24.84 6.16
C ILE A 156 14.30 23.51 6.17
N GLN A 157 15.18 23.28 7.15
CA GLN A 157 15.91 22.02 7.27
C GLN A 157 14.97 20.84 7.53
N ILE A 158 14.01 21.00 8.43
CA ILE A 158 12.99 19.97 8.71
C ILE A 158 12.17 19.67 7.45
N ALA A 159 11.73 20.70 6.72
CA ALA A 159 10.99 20.52 5.47
C ALA A 159 11.82 19.75 4.42
N ALA A 160 13.13 20.02 4.33
CA ALA A 160 14.03 19.29 3.43
C ALA A 160 14.19 17.82 3.82
N LEU A 161 14.30 17.52 5.13
CA LEU A 161 14.35 16.14 5.64
C LEU A 161 13.05 15.39 5.33
N GLU A 162 11.90 16.00 5.55
CA GLU A 162 10.59 15.41 5.24
C GLU A 162 10.43 15.12 3.73
N HIS A 163 10.91 16.03 2.87
CA HIS A 163 10.98 15.76 1.43
C HIS A 163 11.85 14.55 1.08
N GLN A 164 13.02 14.40 1.72
CA GLN A 164 13.88 13.25 1.52
C GLN A 164 13.24 11.94 2.01
N ILE A 165 12.50 11.99 3.12
CA ILE A 165 11.75 10.83 3.66
C ILE A 165 10.70 10.38 2.65
N VAL A 166 9.90 11.31 2.10
CA VAL A 166 8.89 10.99 1.08
C VAL A 166 9.53 10.47 -0.19
N GLU A 167 10.62 11.08 -0.66
CA GLU A 167 11.29 10.63 -1.88
C GLU A 167 11.85 9.21 -1.71
N LYS A 168 12.50 8.93 -0.57
CA LYS A 168 13.01 7.59 -0.25
C LYS A 168 11.88 6.57 -0.17
N ALA A 169 10.81 6.89 0.57
CA ALA A 169 9.64 6.02 0.69
C ALA A 169 8.97 5.78 -0.67
N SER A 170 8.90 6.80 -1.53
CA SER A 170 8.35 6.68 -2.88
C SER A 170 9.18 5.74 -3.76
N ARG A 171 10.52 5.86 -3.72
CA ARG A 171 11.44 4.97 -4.45
C ARG A 171 11.35 3.53 -3.94
N GLU A 172 11.32 3.34 -2.62
CA GLU A 172 11.16 2.00 -2.01
C GLU A 172 9.81 1.39 -2.38
N ASN A 173 8.73 2.18 -2.36
CA ASN A 173 7.42 1.74 -2.78
C ASN A 173 7.39 1.36 -4.27
N ALA A 174 8.01 2.15 -5.15
CA ALA A 174 8.12 1.82 -6.57
C ALA A 174 8.84 0.49 -6.81
N ASN A 175 9.96 0.25 -6.12
CA ASN A 175 10.71 -1.01 -6.22
C ASN A 175 9.88 -2.21 -5.70
N ASN A 176 9.13 -2.01 -4.60
CA ASN A 176 8.24 -3.03 -4.05
C ASN A 176 7.11 -3.35 -5.03
N VAL A 177 6.47 -2.33 -5.62
CA VAL A 177 5.44 -2.49 -6.66
C VAL A 177 6.00 -3.25 -7.86
N GLU A 178 7.20 -2.93 -8.34
CA GLU A 178 7.81 -3.63 -9.48
C GLU A 178 8.08 -5.11 -9.15
N THR A 179 8.66 -5.39 -7.98
CA THR A 179 8.92 -6.76 -7.51
C THR A 179 7.61 -7.55 -7.42
N LEU A 180 6.55 -6.91 -6.92
CA LEU A 180 5.22 -7.51 -6.81
C LEU A 180 4.62 -7.82 -8.18
N ILE A 181 4.65 -6.88 -9.12
CA ILE A 181 4.18 -7.10 -10.50
C ILE A 181 4.93 -8.29 -11.11
N ARG A 182 6.25 -8.38 -10.95
CA ARG A 182 7.04 -9.52 -11.44
C ARG A 182 6.60 -10.85 -10.81
N THR A 183 6.44 -10.90 -9.49
CA THR A 183 5.97 -12.12 -8.80
C THR A 183 4.54 -12.50 -9.18
N MET A 184 3.63 -11.54 -9.35
CA MET A 184 2.25 -11.77 -9.79
C MET A 184 2.20 -12.29 -11.22
N MET A 185 3.04 -11.75 -12.11
CA MET A 185 3.14 -12.21 -13.49
C MET A 185 3.62 -13.67 -13.53
N LEU A 186 4.67 -14.00 -12.78
CA LEU A 186 5.16 -15.39 -12.66
C LEU A 186 4.11 -16.34 -12.09
N ALA A 187 3.42 -15.94 -11.02
CA ALA A 187 2.34 -16.74 -10.42
C ALA A 187 1.18 -16.96 -11.39
N SER A 188 0.77 -15.93 -12.13
CA SER A 188 -0.31 -16.00 -13.12
C SER A 188 0.05 -16.91 -14.29
N VAL A 189 1.28 -16.78 -14.84
CA VAL A 189 1.78 -17.68 -15.89
C VAL A 189 1.80 -19.13 -15.40
N THR A 190 2.27 -19.37 -14.18
CA THR A 190 2.31 -20.72 -13.59
C THR A 190 0.89 -21.28 -13.41
N ALA A 191 -0.05 -20.48 -12.93
CA ALA A 191 -1.46 -20.89 -12.76
C ALA A 191 -2.11 -21.25 -14.11
N VAL A 192 -1.84 -20.47 -15.18
CA VAL A 192 -2.33 -20.78 -16.53
C VAL A 192 -1.72 -22.09 -17.04
N ILE A 193 -0.42 -22.30 -16.88
CA ILE A 193 0.24 -23.55 -17.28
C ILE A 193 -0.39 -24.75 -16.55
N LEU A 194 -0.63 -24.64 -15.24
CA LEU A 194 -1.28 -25.68 -14.45
C LEU A 194 -2.73 -25.91 -14.89
N ALA A 195 -3.50 -24.86 -15.14
CA ALA A 195 -4.88 -24.98 -15.61
C ALA A 195 -4.96 -25.68 -16.98
N VAL A 196 -4.08 -25.31 -17.91
CA VAL A 196 -3.96 -25.97 -19.22
C VAL A 196 -3.55 -27.43 -19.04
N TRP A 197 -2.57 -27.72 -18.18
CA TRP A 197 -2.11 -29.07 -17.91
C TRP A 197 -3.21 -29.96 -17.31
N ILE A 198 -3.96 -29.45 -16.32
CA ILE A 198 -5.12 -30.14 -15.72
C ILE A 198 -6.20 -30.37 -16.79
N GLY A 199 -6.56 -29.33 -17.54
CA GLY A 199 -7.58 -29.40 -18.59
C GLY A 199 -7.23 -30.42 -19.68
N MET A 200 -6.00 -30.40 -20.18
CA MET A 200 -5.51 -31.38 -21.15
C MET A 200 -5.50 -32.80 -20.58
N THR A 201 -5.11 -32.98 -19.31
CA THR A 201 -5.06 -34.31 -18.67
C THR A 201 -6.46 -34.90 -18.50
N ILE A 202 -7.43 -34.10 -18.07
CA ILE A 202 -8.82 -34.53 -17.92
C ILE A 202 -9.44 -34.81 -19.30
N SER A 203 -9.27 -33.88 -20.25
CA SER A 203 -9.79 -34.01 -21.62
C SER A 203 -9.25 -35.28 -22.29
N ARG A 204 -7.93 -35.51 -22.30
CA ARG A 204 -7.32 -36.72 -22.88
C ARG A 204 -7.85 -38.00 -22.23
N LYS A 205 -8.01 -38.01 -20.90
CA LYS A 205 -8.52 -39.19 -20.16
C LYS A 205 -9.99 -39.47 -20.47
N ILE A 206 -10.82 -38.47 -20.69
CA ILE A 206 -12.24 -38.66 -21.03
C ILE A 206 -12.38 -39.03 -22.51
N SER A 207 -11.77 -38.26 -23.41
CA SER A 207 -11.85 -38.47 -24.86
C SER A 207 -11.35 -39.85 -25.27
N LYS A 208 -10.21 -40.33 -24.72
CA LYS A 208 -9.69 -41.67 -25.03
C LYS A 208 -10.70 -42.76 -24.66
N GLN A 209 -11.36 -42.64 -23.51
CA GLN A 209 -12.30 -43.66 -23.06
C GLN A 209 -13.58 -43.66 -23.90
N ILE A 210 -14.10 -42.47 -24.24
CA ILE A 210 -15.27 -42.34 -25.12
C ILE A 210 -14.96 -42.89 -26.53
N GLN A 211 -13.77 -42.61 -27.07
CA GLN A 211 -13.37 -43.12 -28.39
C GLN A 211 -13.31 -44.65 -28.46
N ILE A 212 -12.75 -45.31 -27.43
CA ILE A 212 -12.70 -46.78 -27.38
C ILE A 212 -14.12 -47.37 -27.46
N VAL A 213 -15.02 -46.85 -26.63
CA VAL A 213 -16.40 -47.36 -26.57
C VAL A 213 -17.18 -47.03 -27.85
N SER A 214 -16.99 -45.83 -28.41
CA SER A 214 -17.62 -45.42 -29.66
C SER A 214 -17.14 -46.26 -30.86
N GLN A 215 -15.86 -46.62 -30.91
CA GLN A 215 -15.32 -47.48 -31.97
C GLN A 215 -15.89 -48.90 -31.88
N ALA A 216 -15.95 -49.48 -30.68
CA ALA A 216 -16.54 -50.80 -30.47
C ALA A 216 -18.03 -50.83 -30.89
N LEU A 217 -18.84 -49.86 -30.43
CA LEU A 217 -20.24 -49.73 -30.85
C LEU A 217 -20.39 -49.52 -32.36
N GLY A 218 -19.46 -48.79 -32.99
CA GLY A 218 -19.45 -48.58 -34.43
C GLY A 218 -19.17 -49.84 -35.25
N GLN A 219 -18.37 -50.79 -34.75
CA GLN A 219 -18.14 -52.09 -35.39
C GLN A 219 -19.39 -52.96 -35.31
N VAL A 220 -20.04 -52.99 -34.14
CA VAL A 220 -21.30 -53.71 -33.93
C VAL A 220 -22.41 -53.19 -34.84
N ALA A 221 -22.53 -51.86 -34.98
CA ALA A 221 -23.51 -51.24 -35.89
C ALA A 221 -23.27 -51.61 -37.38
N LYS A 222 -22.05 -52.01 -37.74
CA LYS A 222 -21.70 -52.48 -39.09
C LYS A 222 -21.92 -53.98 -39.29
N GLY A 223 -22.48 -54.68 -38.28
CA GLY A 223 -22.75 -56.10 -38.34
C GLY A 223 -21.54 -56.99 -38.00
N ASP A 224 -20.43 -56.41 -37.54
CA ASP A 224 -19.29 -57.18 -37.03
C ASP A 224 -19.53 -57.52 -35.56
N LEU A 225 -19.85 -58.80 -35.31
CA LEU A 225 -20.09 -59.34 -33.97
C LEU A 225 -18.85 -60.06 -33.40
N SER A 226 -17.69 -59.92 -34.04
CA SER A 226 -16.44 -60.53 -33.58
C SER A 226 -15.59 -59.61 -32.68
N VAL A 227 -16.18 -58.50 -32.21
CA VAL A 227 -15.48 -57.50 -31.39
C VAL A 227 -15.08 -58.14 -30.04
N GLU A 228 -13.78 -58.14 -29.75
CA GLU A 228 -13.26 -58.60 -28.46
C GLU A 228 -13.83 -57.78 -27.29
N GLU A 229 -13.99 -58.45 -26.15
CA GLU A 229 -14.52 -57.85 -24.93
C GLU A 229 -13.73 -56.58 -24.56
N ILE A 230 -14.43 -55.46 -24.35
CA ILE A 230 -13.76 -54.20 -24.03
C ILE A 230 -13.17 -54.32 -22.63
N THR A 231 -11.84 -54.48 -22.53
CA THR A 231 -11.11 -54.59 -21.26
C THR A 231 -10.85 -53.21 -20.64
N GLN A 232 -11.91 -52.46 -20.30
CA GLN A 232 -11.78 -51.13 -19.73
C GLN A 232 -12.02 -51.11 -18.22
N LYS A 233 -10.98 -50.76 -17.45
CA LYS A 233 -11.01 -50.69 -15.97
C LYS A 233 -11.58 -49.37 -15.42
N SER A 234 -12.55 -48.75 -16.10
CA SER A 234 -13.20 -47.56 -15.54
C SER A 234 -14.27 -47.96 -14.53
N LYS A 235 -14.40 -47.17 -13.46
CA LYS A 235 -15.44 -47.35 -12.42
C LYS A 235 -16.48 -46.22 -12.43
N ASP A 236 -16.50 -45.42 -13.49
CA ASP A 236 -17.45 -44.34 -13.74
C ASP A 236 -18.55 -44.80 -14.73
N GLU A 237 -19.36 -43.88 -15.22
CA GLU A 237 -20.45 -44.15 -16.15
C GLU A 237 -19.96 -44.78 -17.47
N ILE A 238 -18.71 -44.55 -17.89
CA ILE A 238 -18.12 -45.26 -19.05
C ILE A 238 -17.90 -46.74 -18.71
N GLY A 239 -17.45 -47.04 -17.49
CA GLY A 239 -17.29 -48.41 -17.00
C GLY A 239 -18.62 -49.16 -16.90
N ASP A 240 -19.66 -48.48 -16.42
CA ASP A 240 -21.02 -49.05 -16.38
C ASP A 240 -21.57 -49.28 -17.81
N LEU A 241 -21.25 -48.41 -18.78
CA LEU A 241 -21.59 -48.61 -20.20
C LEU A 241 -20.86 -49.81 -20.81
N VAL A 242 -19.56 -49.93 -20.57
CA VAL A 242 -18.73 -51.07 -21.04
C VAL A 242 -19.23 -52.38 -20.45
N THR A 243 -19.54 -52.41 -19.15
CA THR A 243 -20.04 -53.62 -18.48
C THR A 243 -21.39 -54.05 -19.05
N SER A 244 -22.29 -53.08 -19.31
CA SER A 244 -23.60 -53.33 -19.92
C SER A 244 -23.47 -53.83 -21.35
N HIS A 245 -22.53 -53.26 -22.12
CA HIS A 245 -22.21 -53.69 -23.48
C HIS A 245 -21.69 -55.13 -23.50
N ASN A 246 -20.65 -55.44 -22.72
CA ASN A 246 -20.06 -56.79 -22.66
C ASN A 246 -21.12 -57.82 -22.24
N ARG A 247 -21.98 -57.48 -21.26
CA ARG A 247 -23.08 -58.37 -20.84
C ARG A 247 -24.10 -58.60 -21.95
N ALA A 248 -24.52 -57.56 -22.67
CA ALA A 248 -25.44 -57.70 -23.80
C ALA A 248 -24.82 -58.55 -24.94
N PHE A 249 -23.51 -58.42 -25.16
CA PHE A 249 -22.76 -59.21 -26.13
C PHE A 249 -22.65 -60.69 -25.73
N CYS A 250 -22.34 -60.98 -24.46
CA CYS A 250 -22.30 -62.36 -23.95
C CYS A 250 -23.67 -63.06 -24.06
N ILE A 251 -24.79 -62.34 -23.86
CA ILE A 251 -26.15 -62.90 -24.00
C ILE A 251 -26.48 -63.23 -25.46
N ASN A 252 -25.96 -62.48 -26.43
CA ASN A 252 -26.17 -62.76 -27.87
C ASN A 252 -25.25 -63.86 -28.43
N LEU A 253 -24.20 -64.25 -27.69
CA LEU A 253 -23.26 -65.32 -28.05
C LEU A 253 -23.50 -66.62 -27.26
N SER A 254 -24.37 -66.61 -26.26
CA SER A 254 -24.86 -67.83 -25.59
C SER A 254 -25.94 -68.50 -26.46
N PRO A 255 -25.76 -69.76 -26.88
CA PRO A 255 -26.68 -70.47 -27.76
C PRO A 255 -28.07 -70.72 -27.15
#